data_AF-A0A4Q0YSA1-F1
#
_entry.id   AF-A0A4Q0YSA1-F1
#
_cell.length_a   1.000
_cell.length_b   1.000
_cell.length_c   1.000
_cell.angle_alpha   90.00
_cell.angle_beta   90.00
_cell.angle_gamma   90.00
#
_symmetry.space_group_name_H-M   'P 1'
#
loop_
_entity.id
_entity.type
_entity.pdbx_description
1 polymer ?
#
loop_
_entity_poly.entity_id
_entity_poly.type
_entity_poly.pdbx_seq_one_letter_code
_entity_poly.pdbx_strand_id
1 'polypeptide(L)'
;MNYIPFDEYKRKWIFTHQSMPVEEADKEAIKPMSTQRSSQLWTEFVSRKSPTVDHFGAEDWANKDATWKEEVNWMIAWEDEADLPPEFIEHFQWEDNIVVYFCYDKTNIIETRWAMFKKYWKNFLFYDDKPLLLGRRKQEVAMFEQSGEVKVGKRP
;
A
#
# COMPACT_ATOMS: atom_id res chain seq x y z
N MET A 1 -1.31 12.99 17.75
CA MET A 1 -0.22 13.07 16.76
C MET A 1 -0.58 12.14 15.60
N ASN A 2 -0.50 12.62 14.35
CA ASN A 2 -0.97 11.84 13.19
C ASN A 2 0.04 10.80 12.70
N TYR A 3 1.32 11.06 12.91
CA TYR A 3 2.43 10.21 12.51
C TYR A 3 3.26 9.84 13.72
N ILE A 4 3.99 8.74 13.63
CA ILE A 4 5.05 8.40 14.58
C ILE A 4 6.41 8.66 13.92
N PRO A 5 7.46 8.95 14.69
CA PRO A 5 8.82 8.99 14.15
C PRO A 5 9.17 7.69 13.44
N PHE A 6 9.87 7.76 12.32
CA PHE A 6 10.29 6.58 11.56
C PHE A 6 11.09 5.60 12.44
N ASP A 7 11.90 6.12 13.37
CA ASP A 7 12.67 5.29 14.28
C ASP A 7 11.84 4.50 15.30
N GLU A 8 10.63 4.95 15.59
CA GLU A 8 9.66 4.25 16.46
C GLU A 8 8.78 3.28 15.67
N TYR A 9 8.88 3.26 14.34
CA TYR A 9 8.10 2.36 13.51
C TYR A 9 8.62 0.92 13.66
N LYS A 10 7.77 0.06 14.24
CA LYS A 10 8.09 -1.35 14.52
C LYS A 10 8.57 -2.13 13.31
N ARG A 11 8.06 -1.80 12.11
CA ARG A 11 8.45 -2.47 10.86
C ARG A 11 9.47 -1.67 10.04
N LYS A 12 10.22 -0.73 10.65
CA LYS A 12 11.25 0.04 9.94
C LYS A 12 12.32 -0.83 9.26
N TRP A 13 12.51 -2.04 9.74
CA TRP A 13 13.43 -3.03 9.17
C TRP A 13 13.18 -3.31 7.68
N ILE A 14 11.93 -3.17 7.18
CA ILE A 14 11.62 -3.34 5.74
C ILE A 14 12.23 -2.25 4.87
N PHE A 15 12.52 -1.08 5.45
CA PHE A 15 13.12 0.08 4.76
C PHE A 15 14.60 0.27 5.10
N THR A 16 15.12 -0.49 6.06
CA THR A 16 16.54 -0.49 6.46
C THR A 16 17.22 -1.82 6.14
N HIS A 17 16.60 -2.64 5.28
CA HIS A 17 17.16 -3.93 4.88
C HIS A 17 18.40 -3.71 4.01
N GLN A 18 19.50 -4.41 4.32
CA GLN A 18 20.80 -4.16 3.67
C GLN A 18 20.79 -4.39 2.16
N SER A 19 19.97 -5.31 1.67
CA SER A 19 19.85 -5.58 0.23
C SER A 19 19.05 -4.51 -0.54
N MET A 20 18.21 -3.73 0.15
CA MET A 20 17.35 -2.72 -0.47
C MET A 20 17.28 -1.47 0.43
N PRO A 21 18.38 -0.70 0.55
CA PRO A 21 18.43 0.44 1.43
C PRO A 21 17.59 1.61 0.88
N VAL A 22 16.73 2.19 1.72
CA VAL A 22 16.12 3.48 1.45
C VAL A 22 17.10 4.59 1.80
N GLU A 23 17.26 5.57 0.90
CA GLU A 23 18.13 6.73 1.11
C GLU A 23 17.61 7.57 2.29
N GLU A 24 18.52 8.13 3.11
CA GLU A 24 18.12 8.91 4.29
C GLU A 24 17.18 10.08 3.95
N ALA A 25 17.42 10.75 2.82
CA ALA A 25 16.57 11.85 2.35
C ALA A 25 15.14 11.39 2.01
N ASP A 26 14.98 10.16 1.50
CA ASP A 26 13.69 9.62 1.09
C ASP A 26 12.90 9.03 2.26
N LYS A 27 13.57 8.64 3.35
CA LYS A 27 12.90 8.16 4.58
C LYS A 27 11.96 9.20 5.17
N GLU A 28 12.23 10.50 5.01
CA GLU A 28 11.34 11.57 5.46
C GLU A 28 9.98 11.55 4.75
N ALA A 29 9.93 10.99 3.53
CA ALA A 29 8.71 10.82 2.76
C ALA A 29 7.94 9.54 3.13
N ILE A 30 8.54 8.63 3.90
CA ILE A 30 7.89 7.43 4.44
C ILE A 30 7.36 7.80 5.82
N LYS A 31 6.04 8.02 5.92
CA LYS A 31 5.40 8.54 7.13
C LYS A 31 4.45 7.51 7.74
N PRO A 32 4.95 6.64 8.63
CA PRO A 32 4.10 5.74 9.40
C PRO A 32 3.09 6.53 10.24
N MET A 33 1.82 6.20 10.11
CA MET A 33 0.77 6.83 10.89
C MET A 33 0.75 6.27 12.32
N SER A 34 0.27 7.09 13.27
CA SER A 34 -0.08 6.58 14.59
C SER A 34 -1.26 5.62 14.49
N THR A 35 -1.33 4.63 15.39
CA THR A 35 -2.42 3.64 15.41
C THR A 35 -3.81 4.27 15.41
N GLN A 36 -3.99 5.39 16.12
CA GLN A 36 -5.25 6.14 16.13
C GLN A 36 -5.59 6.70 14.75
N ARG A 37 -4.61 7.29 14.07
CA ARG A 37 -4.80 7.88 12.73
C ARG A 37 -5.02 6.80 11.66
N SER A 38 -4.25 5.71 11.70
CA SER A 38 -4.45 4.53 10.84
C SER A 38 -5.88 4.00 10.96
N SER A 39 -6.36 3.83 12.21
CA SER A 39 -7.70 3.30 12.48
C SER A 39 -8.80 4.19 11.94
N GLN A 40 -8.65 5.52 12.04
CA GLN A 40 -9.59 6.47 11.45
C GLN A 40 -9.61 6.37 9.92
N LEU A 41 -8.44 6.39 9.28
CA LEU A 41 -8.31 6.32 7.82
C LEU A 41 -8.89 5.00 7.29
N TRP A 42 -8.55 3.89 7.92
CA TRP A 42 -9.10 2.57 7.59
C TRP A 42 -10.63 2.55 7.72
N THR A 43 -11.16 3.08 8.81
CA THR A 43 -12.62 3.14 9.06
C THR A 43 -13.35 4.00 8.02
N GLU A 44 -12.70 5.07 7.56
CA GLU A 44 -13.25 6.01 6.58
C GLU A 44 -13.19 5.45 5.14
N PHE A 45 -12.10 4.79 4.77
CA PHE A 45 -11.80 4.48 3.37
C PHE A 45 -11.76 3.00 3.01
N VAL A 46 -11.62 2.10 4.00
CA VAL A 46 -11.46 0.66 3.79
C VAL A 46 -12.64 -0.11 4.38
N SER A 47 -12.73 -0.20 5.70
CA SER A 47 -13.79 -0.94 6.38
C SER A 47 -14.08 -0.39 7.78
N ARG A 48 -15.36 -0.28 8.13
CA ARG A 48 -15.78 0.10 9.48
C ARG A 48 -15.69 -1.03 10.50
N LYS A 49 -15.81 -2.28 10.05
CA LYS A 49 -15.98 -3.45 10.92
C LYS A 49 -14.73 -4.34 10.94
N SER A 50 -14.06 -4.49 9.82
CA SER A 50 -13.00 -5.48 9.65
C SER A 50 -11.64 -4.84 9.91
N PRO A 51 -10.77 -5.44 10.75
CA PRO A 51 -9.46 -4.88 11.06
C PRO A 51 -8.38 -5.22 10.00
N THR A 52 -8.57 -6.27 9.21
CA THR A 52 -7.67 -6.72 8.15
C THR A 52 -8.47 -7.21 6.95
N VAL A 53 -7.80 -7.45 5.82
CA VAL A 53 -8.41 -7.94 4.58
C VAL A 53 -9.10 -9.30 4.77
N ASP A 54 -8.49 -10.22 5.52
CA ASP A 54 -9.07 -11.56 5.77
C ASP A 54 -10.40 -11.54 6.53
N HIS A 55 -10.72 -10.43 7.19
CA HIS A 55 -11.95 -10.26 7.95
C HIS A 55 -13.02 -9.51 7.17
N PHE A 56 -12.82 -9.17 5.89
CA PHE A 56 -13.80 -8.43 5.12
C PHE A 56 -15.13 -9.18 5.00
N GLY A 57 -16.22 -8.48 5.29
CA GLY A 57 -17.59 -8.96 5.12
C GLY A 57 -18.17 -8.57 3.75
N ALA A 58 -19.44 -8.89 3.53
CA ALA A 58 -20.14 -8.58 2.28
C ALA A 58 -20.31 -7.08 2.00
N GLU A 59 -20.25 -6.25 3.04
CA GLU A 59 -20.40 -4.79 2.94
C GLU A 59 -19.12 -4.11 2.43
N ASP A 60 -17.95 -4.73 2.67
CA ASP A 60 -16.65 -4.15 2.38
C ASP A 60 -16.38 -4.19 0.87
N TRP A 61 -16.07 -3.03 0.31
CA TRP A 61 -15.89 -2.89 -1.14
C TRP A 61 -14.76 -3.78 -1.68
N ALA A 62 -13.69 -3.97 -0.91
CA ALA A 62 -12.55 -4.78 -1.31
C ALA A 62 -12.89 -6.28 -1.43
N ASN A 63 -14.00 -6.73 -0.85
CA ASN A 63 -14.48 -8.12 -0.96
C ASN A 63 -15.51 -8.32 -2.08
N LYS A 64 -15.75 -7.30 -2.91
CA LYS A 64 -16.69 -7.37 -4.03
C LYS A 64 -15.91 -7.52 -5.32
N ASP A 65 -16.15 -8.59 -6.07
CA ASP A 65 -15.50 -8.83 -7.37
C ASP A 65 -15.67 -7.64 -8.34
N ALA A 66 -16.82 -6.96 -8.29
CA ALA A 66 -17.12 -5.79 -9.11
C ALA A 66 -16.18 -4.57 -8.86
N THR A 67 -15.43 -4.56 -7.76
CA THR A 67 -14.40 -3.54 -7.49
C THR A 67 -13.18 -3.74 -8.39
N TRP A 68 -12.82 -4.99 -8.63
CA TRP A 68 -11.58 -5.39 -9.27
C TRP A 68 -11.79 -5.54 -10.76
N LYS A 69 -10.81 -5.09 -11.55
CA LYS A 69 -10.88 -5.10 -13.01
C LYS A 69 -9.88 -6.06 -13.62
N GLU A 70 -8.67 -6.04 -13.08
CA GLU A 70 -7.52 -6.74 -13.63
C GLU A 70 -6.66 -7.27 -12.49
N GLU A 71 -5.94 -8.35 -12.78
CA GLU A 71 -4.95 -8.96 -11.91
C GLU A 71 -3.60 -8.92 -12.63
N VAL A 72 -2.58 -8.46 -11.93
CA VAL A 72 -1.23 -8.30 -12.46
C VAL A 72 -0.26 -9.10 -11.60
N ASN A 73 0.65 -9.84 -12.22
CA ASN A 73 1.68 -10.57 -11.48
C ASN A 73 2.88 -9.63 -11.21
N TRP A 74 3.04 -9.19 -9.97
CA TRP A 74 4.15 -8.34 -9.56
C TRP A 74 5.39 -9.15 -9.13
N MET A 75 5.21 -10.43 -8.78
CA MET A 75 6.28 -11.30 -8.32
C MET A 75 7.30 -11.60 -9.41
N ILE A 76 6.89 -11.72 -10.67
CA ILE A 76 7.82 -11.84 -11.80
C ILE A 76 8.80 -10.66 -11.84
N ALA A 77 8.28 -9.42 -11.75
CA ALA A 77 9.11 -8.23 -11.73
C ALA A 77 10.02 -8.16 -10.48
N TRP A 78 9.56 -8.73 -9.37
CA TRP A 78 10.38 -8.83 -8.17
C TRP A 78 11.60 -9.74 -8.41
N GLU A 79 11.36 -10.95 -8.93
CA GLU A 79 12.38 -11.98 -9.20
C GLU A 79 13.39 -11.54 -10.27
N ASP A 80 12.92 -10.84 -11.30
CA ASP A 80 13.75 -10.36 -12.42
C ASP A 80 14.55 -9.08 -12.09
N GLU A 81 14.50 -8.61 -10.85
CA GLU A 81 15.09 -7.34 -10.43
C GLU A 81 14.62 -6.13 -11.27
N ALA A 82 13.38 -6.19 -11.74
CA ALA A 82 12.75 -5.17 -12.58
C ALA A 82 11.96 -4.12 -11.77
N ASP A 83 11.54 -3.06 -12.47
CA ASP A 83 10.55 -2.11 -11.96
C ASP A 83 9.15 -2.73 -11.89
N LEU A 84 8.21 -2.05 -11.22
CA LEU A 84 6.80 -2.46 -11.18
C LEU A 84 6.26 -2.76 -12.59
N PRO A 85 5.43 -3.81 -12.76
CA PRO A 85 4.86 -4.15 -14.06
C PRO A 85 4.17 -2.95 -14.73
N PRO A 86 4.40 -2.71 -16.04
CA PRO A 86 3.77 -1.60 -16.76
C PRO A 86 2.24 -1.62 -16.65
N GLU A 87 1.62 -2.80 -16.67
CA GLU A 87 0.17 -2.99 -16.57
C GLU A 87 -0.36 -2.44 -15.24
N PHE A 88 0.39 -2.64 -14.15
CA PHE A 88 0.06 -2.06 -12.85
C PHE A 88 0.15 -0.53 -12.89
N ILE A 89 1.22 0.02 -13.48
CA ILE A 89 1.43 1.49 -13.54
C ILE A 89 0.38 2.18 -14.42
N GLU A 90 0.00 1.58 -15.55
CA GLU A 90 -0.98 2.13 -16.49
C GLU A 90 -2.38 2.28 -15.88
N HIS A 91 -2.73 1.43 -14.90
CA HIS A 91 -3.98 1.56 -14.15
C HIS A 91 -4.02 2.85 -13.30
N PHE A 92 -2.86 3.34 -12.87
CA PHE A 92 -2.73 4.53 -12.03
C PHE A 92 -2.21 5.74 -12.83
N GLN A 93 -3.14 6.49 -13.44
CA GLN A 93 -2.86 7.80 -14.05
C GLN A 93 -2.64 8.90 -12.99
N TRP A 94 -1.77 8.63 -12.02
CA TRP A 94 -1.45 9.53 -10.90
C TRP A 94 -0.16 10.28 -11.18
N GLU A 95 -0.16 11.57 -10.84
CA GLU A 95 1.06 12.36 -10.78
C GLU A 95 1.96 11.88 -9.64
N ASP A 96 3.28 12.03 -9.80
CA ASP A 96 4.30 11.58 -8.85
C ASP A 96 4.16 12.17 -7.43
N ASN A 97 3.55 13.34 -7.33
CA ASN A 97 3.32 14.05 -6.07
C ASN A 97 2.05 13.60 -5.32
N ILE A 98 1.22 12.74 -5.91
CA ILE A 98 -0.02 12.27 -5.28
C ILE A 98 0.33 11.56 -3.97
N VAL A 99 -0.39 11.94 -2.91
CA VAL A 99 -0.30 11.25 -1.63
C VAL A 99 -0.97 9.89 -1.76
N VAL A 100 -0.26 8.85 -1.36
CA VAL A 100 -0.76 7.48 -1.33
C VAL A 100 -0.70 6.93 0.08
N TYR A 101 -1.63 6.03 0.37
CA TYR A 101 -1.71 5.29 1.63
C TYR A 101 -1.47 3.82 1.35
N PHE A 102 -0.45 3.26 1.99
CA PHE A 102 -0.16 1.84 1.97
C PHE A 102 -0.66 1.23 3.28
N CYS A 103 -1.74 0.47 3.19
CA CYS A 103 -2.53 0.01 4.32
C CYS A 103 -2.32 -1.49 4.53
N TYR A 104 -1.45 -1.86 5.47
CA TYR A 104 -1.26 -3.26 5.85
C TYR A 104 -2.46 -3.78 6.66
N ASP A 105 -2.91 -2.98 7.62
CA ASP A 105 -4.05 -3.29 8.47
C ASP A 105 -4.61 -2.00 9.09
N LYS A 106 -5.71 -2.12 9.85
CA LYS A 106 -6.36 -0.99 10.52
C LYS A 106 -5.44 -0.20 11.45
N THR A 107 -4.38 -0.79 11.97
CA THR A 107 -3.45 -0.16 12.91
C THR A 107 -2.15 0.30 12.24
N ASN A 108 -1.85 -0.17 11.03
CA ASN A 108 -0.62 0.09 10.32
C ASN A 108 -0.85 0.60 8.90
N ILE A 109 -0.72 1.92 8.75
CA ILE A 109 -0.82 2.62 7.46
C ILE A 109 0.39 3.53 7.32
N ILE A 110 1.01 3.50 6.14
CA ILE A 110 2.09 4.42 5.77
C ILE A 110 1.54 5.42 4.76
N GLU A 111 1.76 6.70 5.03
CA GLU A 111 1.59 7.76 4.03
C GLU A 111 2.90 8.00 3.30
N THR A 112 2.84 8.08 1.98
CA THR A 112 3.97 8.53 1.16
C THR A 112 3.48 9.19 -0.13
N ARG A 113 4.41 9.49 -1.05
CA ARG A 113 4.08 9.99 -2.40
C ARG A 113 4.12 8.85 -3.40
N TRP A 114 3.34 8.96 -4.48
CA TRP A 114 3.29 7.95 -5.53
C TRP A 114 4.68 7.62 -6.10
N ALA A 115 5.50 8.63 -6.38
CA ALA A 115 6.88 8.40 -6.82
C ALA A 115 7.73 7.60 -5.81
N MET A 116 7.53 7.83 -4.51
CA MET A 116 8.29 7.12 -3.47
C MET A 116 7.83 5.68 -3.33
N PHE A 117 6.53 5.43 -3.45
CA PHE A 117 6.03 4.06 -3.55
C PHE A 117 6.62 3.36 -4.77
N LYS A 118 6.59 3.96 -5.96
CA LYS A 118 7.18 3.36 -7.18
C LYS A 118 8.67 3.08 -7.01
N LYS A 119 9.44 4.01 -6.44
CA LYS A 119 10.89 3.86 -6.23
C LYS A 119 11.23 2.73 -5.25
N TYR A 120 10.44 2.57 -4.18
CA TYR A 120 10.72 1.64 -3.08
C TYR A 120 9.66 0.54 -2.95
N TRP A 121 8.99 0.19 -4.04
CA TRP A 121 7.85 -0.71 -4.05
C TRP A 121 8.18 -2.06 -3.40
N LYS A 122 9.40 -2.57 -3.63
CA LYS A 122 9.87 -3.81 -3.04
C LYS A 122 9.91 -3.74 -1.51
N ASN A 123 10.37 -2.63 -0.93
CA ASN A 123 10.37 -2.44 0.52
C ASN A 123 8.95 -2.46 1.10
N PHE A 124 7.97 -1.89 0.40
CA PHE A 124 6.56 -1.92 0.82
C PHE A 124 5.97 -3.33 0.77
N LEU A 125 6.32 -4.12 -0.26
CA LEU A 125 5.85 -5.49 -0.44
C LEU A 125 6.69 -6.56 0.27
N PHE A 126 7.78 -6.18 0.94
CA PHE A 126 8.56 -7.11 1.77
C PHE A 126 7.72 -7.77 2.88
N TYR A 127 6.63 -7.11 3.27
CA TYR A 127 5.59 -7.66 4.14
C TYR A 127 4.26 -7.64 3.37
N ASP A 128 4.00 -8.67 2.57
CA ASP A 128 2.89 -8.78 1.61
C ASP A 128 1.62 -9.42 2.22
N ASP A 129 1.31 -9.09 3.47
CA ASP A 129 0.11 -9.57 4.18
C ASP A 129 -1.17 -8.86 3.72
N LYS A 130 -1.47 -9.00 2.43
CA LYS A 130 -2.59 -8.40 1.69
C LYS A 130 -2.76 -6.89 1.85
N PRO A 131 -1.70 -6.07 1.70
CA PRO A 131 -1.84 -4.63 1.84
C PRO A 131 -2.70 -4.01 0.72
N LEU A 132 -3.41 -2.95 1.08
CA LEU A 132 -4.15 -2.11 0.14
C LEU A 132 -3.37 -0.84 -0.17
N LEU A 133 -3.33 -0.46 -1.45
CA LEU A 133 -2.81 0.83 -1.90
C LEU A 133 -3.98 1.74 -2.31
N LEU A 134 -4.03 2.92 -1.70
CA LEU A 134 -5.06 3.93 -1.94
C LEU A 134 -4.44 5.27 -2.33
N GLY A 135 -4.97 5.93 -3.36
CA GLY A 135 -4.60 7.31 -3.67
C GLY A 135 -5.49 8.32 -2.94
N ARG A 136 -4.90 9.36 -2.36
CA ARG A 136 -5.66 10.44 -1.71
C ARG A 136 -6.55 11.14 -2.74
N ARG A 137 -7.87 11.11 -2.51
CA ARG A 137 -8.91 11.62 -3.44
C ARG A 137 -8.91 10.92 -4.81
N LYS A 138 -8.41 9.69 -4.87
CA LYS A 138 -8.47 8.83 -6.06
C LYS A 138 -9.40 7.65 -5.81
N GLN A 139 -10.00 7.15 -6.89
CA GLN A 139 -10.87 5.97 -6.87
C GLN A 139 -10.09 4.71 -7.24
N GLU A 140 -9.00 4.84 -7.98
CA GLU A 140 -8.10 3.74 -8.30
C GLU A 140 -7.50 3.16 -7.01
N VAL A 141 -7.48 1.85 -6.91
CA VAL A 141 -7.01 1.10 -5.75
C VAL A 141 -6.31 -0.17 -6.20
N ALA A 142 -5.40 -0.67 -5.38
CA ALA A 142 -4.80 -2.00 -5.53
C ALA A 142 -4.86 -2.80 -4.23
N MET A 143 -4.97 -4.12 -4.35
CA MET A 143 -4.83 -5.10 -3.27
C MET A 143 -3.79 -6.11 -3.67
N PHE A 144 -2.67 -6.13 -2.96
CA PHE A 144 -1.62 -7.12 -3.18
C PHE A 144 -2.02 -8.43 -2.51
N GLU A 145 -1.56 -9.56 -3.06
CA GLU A 145 -1.79 -10.89 -2.51
C GLU A 145 -0.46 -11.62 -2.31
N GLN A 146 -0.43 -12.52 -1.32
CA GLN A 146 0.72 -13.38 -1.02
C GLN A 146 1.06 -14.38 -2.15
N SER A 147 0.15 -14.55 -3.11
CA SER A 147 0.37 -15.36 -4.32
C SER A 147 1.32 -14.71 -5.31
N GLY A 148 1.70 -13.43 -5.11
CA GLY A 148 2.49 -12.67 -6.07
C GLY A 148 1.66 -11.88 -7.09
N GLU A 149 0.35 -11.83 -6.89
CA GLU A 149 -0.59 -11.10 -7.72
C GLU A 149 -1.04 -9.81 -7.04
N VAL A 150 -1.47 -8.83 -7.82
CA VAL A 150 -2.12 -7.61 -7.36
C VAL A 150 -3.39 -7.39 -8.14
N LYS A 151 -4.50 -7.27 -7.41
CA LYS A 151 -5.80 -6.86 -7.95
C LYS A 151 -5.84 -5.35 -8.07
N VAL A 152 -6.10 -4.83 -9.26
CA VAL A 152 -6.28 -3.41 -9.50
C VAL A 152 -7.73 -3.11 -9.84
N GLY A 153 -8.25 -2.00 -9.32
CA GLY A 153 -9.69 -1.73 -9.36
C GLY A 153 -10.06 -0.28 -9.14
N LYS A 154 -11.37 -0.03 -9.03
CA LYS A 154 -11.92 1.26 -8.60
C LYS A 154 -12.89 1.05 -7.46
N ARG A 155 -12.64 1.70 -6.33
CA ARG A 155 -13.57 1.70 -5.20
C ARG A 155 -14.77 2.63 -5.47
N PRO A 156 -15.93 2.38 -4.82
CA PRO A 156 -17.14 3.20 -4.97
C PRO A 156 -16.92 4.68 -4.61
#